data_AF-A0A964P995-F1
#
_entry.id   AF-A0A964P995-F1
#
_cell.length_a   1.000
_cell.length_b   1.000
_cell.length_c   1.000
_cell.angle_alpha   90.00
_cell.angle_beta   90.00
_cell.angle_gamma   90.00
#
_symmetry.space_group_name_H-M   'P 1'
#
loop_
_entity.id
_entity.type
_entity.pdbx_description
1 polymer ?
#
loop_
_entity_poly.entity_id
_entity_poly.type
_entity_poly.pdbx_seq_one_letter_code
_entity_poly.pdbx_strand_id
1 'polypeptide(L)'
;MGGVDFANCGASFLTRNFPHLGISSQPYIFPNRDQPVAYAASDVLKELMNGWEKATGQILLSADYASAFQVVAQVPMSAPADLKGKKIRIPDAPPWAVFFKAVGANPVPMALGELYLGMRQGLIDGANLPLAVAQLIKN
;
A
#
# COMPACT_ATOMS: atom_id res chain seq x y z
N MET A 1 -21.19 4.82 11.67
CA MET A 1 -20.62 4.93 10.30
C MET A 1 -21.66 5.61 9.41
N GLY A 2 -21.23 6.49 8.50
CA GLY A 2 -22.13 7.34 7.70
C GLY A 2 -21.77 8.84 7.71
N GLY A 3 -20.62 9.24 8.24
CA GLY A 3 -20.18 10.64 8.24
C GLY A 3 -19.54 11.12 6.93
N VAL A 4 -19.32 10.22 5.96
CA VAL A 4 -18.70 10.48 4.66
C VAL A 4 -19.39 9.63 3.60
N ASP A 5 -19.84 10.26 2.52
CA ASP A 5 -20.56 9.60 1.42
C ASP A 5 -19.62 8.96 0.38
N PHE A 6 -18.43 9.55 0.17
CA PHE A 6 -17.45 9.10 -0.81
C PHE A 6 -16.03 9.15 -0.25
N ALA A 7 -15.24 8.11 -0.51
CA ALA A 7 -13.82 8.07 -0.15
C ALA A 7 -13.02 7.39 -1.26
N ASN A 8 -11.84 7.94 -1.57
CA ASN A 8 -10.81 7.20 -2.30
C ASN A 8 -10.03 6.34 -1.30
N CYS A 9 -9.89 5.04 -1.58
CA CYS A 9 -9.26 4.10 -0.66
C CYS A 9 -8.45 3.07 -1.44
N GLY A 10 -7.23 2.79 -0.98
CA GLY A 10 -6.42 1.69 -1.54
C GLY A 10 -6.97 0.32 -1.13
N ALA A 11 -6.98 -0.63 -2.06
CA ALA A 11 -7.47 -1.99 -1.83
C ALA A 11 -6.86 -2.68 -0.60
N SER A 12 -5.59 -2.38 -0.27
CA SER A 12 -4.90 -2.94 0.88
C SER A 12 -5.57 -2.63 2.23
N PHE A 13 -6.27 -1.49 2.34
CA PHE A 13 -6.97 -1.11 3.57
C PHE A 13 -8.31 -1.83 3.73
N LEU A 14 -8.96 -2.21 2.62
CA LEU A 14 -10.23 -2.93 2.60
C LEU A 14 -10.06 -4.38 3.13
N THR A 15 -8.85 -4.91 3.08
CA THR A 15 -8.51 -6.28 3.54
C THR A 15 -8.84 -6.56 5.01
N ARG A 16 -8.97 -5.51 5.83
CA ARG A 16 -9.38 -5.65 7.24
C ARG A 16 -10.80 -6.19 7.39
N ASN A 17 -11.70 -5.77 6.49
CA ASN A 17 -13.11 -6.14 6.54
C ASN A 17 -13.44 -7.23 5.51
N PHE A 18 -12.65 -7.33 4.43
CA PHE A 18 -12.82 -8.34 3.39
C PHE A 18 -11.46 -8.82 2.85
N PRO A 19 -10.85 -9.84 3.51
CA PRO A 19 -9.48 -10.27 3.21
C PRO A 19 -9.20 -10.66 1.76
N HIS A 20 -10.21 -11.13 1.03
CA HIS A 20 -10.08 -11.54 -0.38
C HIS A 20 -9.63 -10.40 -1.32
N LEU A 21 -9.93 -9.14 -0.98
CA LEU A 21 -9.42 -7.97 -1.72
C LEU A 21 -7.90 -7.79 -1.59
N GLY A 22 -7.25 -8.54 -0.71
CA GLY A 22 -5.80 -8.48 -0.52
C GLY A 22 -5.00 -9.02 -1.71
N ILE A 23 -5.62 -9.77 -2.63
CA ILE A 23 -4.92 -10.40 -3.74
C ILE A 23 -4.26 -9.37 -4.67
N SER A 24 -4.94 -8.25 -4.97
CA SER A 24 -4.39 -7.19 -5.82
C SER A 24 -3.36 -6.30 -5.11
N SER A 25 -3.22 -6.47 -3.79
CA SER A 25 -2.30 -5.70 -2.95
C SER A 25 -1.04 -6.49 -2.58
N GLN A 26 -0.87 -7.70 -3.13
CA GLN A 26 0.32 -8.49 -2.88
C GLN A 26 1.54 -7.87 -3.59
N PRO A 27 2.72 -7.87 -2.93
CA PRO A 27 3.95 -7.41 -3.56
C PRO A 27 4.22 -8.14 -4.87
N TYR A 28 4.57 -7.39 -5.92
CA TYR A 28 4.92 -7.91 -7.23
C TYR A 28 3.81 -8.68 -7.98
N ILE A 29 2.55 -8.64 -7.53
CA ILE A 29 1.44 -9.31 -8.24
C ILE A 29 1.23 -8.77 -9.65
N PHE A 30 1.54 -7.49 -9.87
CA PHE A 30 1.48 -6.85 -11.17
C PHE A 30 2.89 -6.50 -11.67
N PRO A 31 3.35 -7.08 -12.80
CA PRO A 31 4.71 -6.87 -13.31
C PRO A 31 4.91 -5.50 -13.98
N ASN A 32 3.85 -4.82 -14.41
CA ASN A 32 3.93 -3.52 -15.07
C ASN A 32 2.64 -2.72 -14.86
N ARG A 33 2.60 -1.47 -15.35
CA ARG A 33 1.46 -0.55 -15.22
C ARG A 33 0.21 -0.98 -16.00
N ASP A 34 0.34 -1.79 -17.04
CA ASP A 34 -0.81 -2.19 -17.86
C ASP A 34 -1.68 -3.22 -17.15
N GLN A 35 -1.05 -4.07 -16.33
CA GLN A 35 -1.73 -5.13 -15.57
C GLN A 35 -2.72 -4.64 -14.50
N PRO A 36 -2.42 -3.65 -13.64
CA PRO A 36 -3.42 -3.10 -12.70
C PRO A 36 -4.56 -2.37 -13.43
N VAL A 37 -4.29 -1.78 -14.60
CA VAL A 37 -5.35 -1.17 -15.44
C VAL A 37 -6.26 -2.25 -16.01
N ALA A 38 -5.71 -3.35 -16.52
CA ALA A 38 -6.50 -4.49 -16.98
C ALA A 38 -7.29 -5.15 -15.82
N TYR A 39 -6.68 -5.27 -14.63
CA TYR A 39 -7.35 -5.76 -13.44
C TYR A 39 -8.54 -4.89 -13.04
N ALA A 40 -8.43 -3.56 -13.13
CA ALA A 40 -9.52 -2.64 -12.85
C ALA A 40 -10.76 -2.87 -13.74
N ALA A 41 -10.57 -3.39 -14.97
CA ALA A 41 -11.65 -3.72 -15.89
C ALA A 41 -12.08 -5.20 -15.85
N SER A 42 -11.41 -6.04 -15.05
CA SER A 42 -11.56 -7.49 -15.06
C SER A 42 -12.82 -7.98 -14.36
N ASP A 43 -13.28 -9.17 -14.74
CA ASP A 43 -14.38 -9.85 -14.04
C ASP A 43 -13.98 -10.30 -12.63
N VAL A 44 -12.69 -10.53 -12.38
CA VAL A 44 -12.15 -10.87 -11.05
C VAL A 44 -12.41 -9.72 -10.07
N LEU A 45 -12.11 -8.48 -10.45
CA LEU A 45 -12.39 -7.34 -9.57
C LEU A 45 -13.90 -7.14 -9.38
N LYS A 46 -14.72 -7.32 -10.43
CA LYS A 46 -16.18 -7.24 -10.32
C LYS A 46 -16.71 -8.25 -9.30
N GLU A 47 -16.25 -9.50 -9.36
CA GLU A 47 -16.66 -10.54 -8.41
C GLU A 47 -16.28 -10.17 -6.96
N LEU A 48 -15.05 -9.70 -6.75
CA LEU A 48 -14.58 -9.27 -5.44
C LEU A 48 -15.39 -8.09 -4.89
N MET A 49 -15.72 -7.11 -5.73
CA MET A 49 -16.52 -5.95 -5.31
C MET A 49 -17.99 -6.28 -5.09
N ASN A 50 -18.55 -7.26 -5.80
CA ASN A 50 -19.88 -7.79 -5.48
C ASN A 50 -19.90 -8.44 -4.08
N GLY A 51 -18.82 -9.13 -3.70
CA GLY A 51 -18.64 -9.65 -2.35
C GLY A 51 -18.54 -8.55 -1.30
N TRP A 52 -17.76 -7.50 -1.59
CA TRP A 52 -17.62 -6.32 -0.73
C TRP A 52 -18.96 -5.60 -0.50
N GLU A 53 -19.73 -5.37 -1.57
CA GLU A 53 -21.03 -4.71 -1.49
C GLU A 53 -21.99 -5.52 -0.60
N LYS A 54 -22.07 -6.84 -0.79
CA LYS A 54 -22.88 -7.72 0.06
C LYS A 54 -22.46 -7.67 1.53
N ALA A 55 -21.16 -7.55 1.80
CA ALA A 55 -20.63 -7.56 3.15
C ALA A 55 -20.76 -6.20 3.88
N THR A 56 -20.79 -5.09 3.14
CA THR A 56 -20.62 -3.74 3.72
C THR A 56 -21.69 -2.73 3.32
N GLY A 57 -22.47 -3.00 2.27
CA GLY A 57 -23.39 -2.04 1.65
C GLY A 57 -22.69 -0.94 0.85
N GLN A 58 -21.37 -1.00 0.67
CA GLN A 58 -20.60 0.00 -0.06
C GLN A 58 -20.35 -0.44 -1.50
N ILE A 59 -20.51 0.49 -2.44
CA ILE A 59 -20.34 0.25 -3.88
C ILE A 59 -19.00 0.82 -4.40
N LEU A 60 -18.39 0.13 -5.36
CA LEU A 60 -17.26 0.68 -6.12
C LEU A 60 -17.79 1.60 -7.22
N LEU A 61 -17.27 2.83 -7.29
CA LEU A 61 -17.61 3.77 -8.38
C LEU A 61 -16.60 3.72 -9.52
N SER A 62 -15.33 3.61 -9.17
CA SER A 62 -14.22 3.49 -10.11
C SER A 62 -13.02 2.85 -9.43
N ALA A 63 -12.17 2.21 -10.23
CA ALA A 63 -10.86 1.72 -9.82
C ALA A 63 -9.81 2.21 -10.82
N ASP A 64 -8.72 2.74 -10.30
CA ASP A 64 -7.64 3.30 -11.08
C ASP A 64 -6.27 2.87 -10.52
N TYR A 65 -5.24 2.97 -11.38
CA TYR A 65 -3.86 2.77 -10.97
C TYR A 65 -3.22 4.11 -10.60
N ALA A 66 -2.90 4.28 -9.32
CA ALA A 66 -2.23 5.47 -8.81
C ALA A 66 -0.72 5.49 -9.17
N SER A 67 0.09 4.67 -8.48
CA SER A 67 1.51 4.49 -8.80
C SER A 67 2.08 3.28 -8.04
N ALA A 68 3.24 2.79 -8.49
CA ALA A 68 3.97 1.73 -7.81
C ALA A 68 4.52 2.23 -6.48
N PHE A 69 4.52 1.35 -5.49
CA PHE A 69 5.21 1.58 -4.23
C PHE A 69 6.73 1.49 -4.44
N GLN A 70 7.45 2.34 -3.74
CA GLN A 70 8.91 2.44 -3.73
C GLN A 70 9.39 2.58 -2.30
N VAL A 71 10.63 2.13 -2.03
CA VAL A 71 11.33 2.47 -0.80
C VAL A 71 11.98 3.84 -0.98
N VAL A 72 11.60 4.78 -0.12
CA VAL A 72 12.19 6.12 -0.04
C VAL A 72 13.02 6.18 1.23
N ALA A 73 14.30 6.50 1.09
CA ALA A 73 15.25 6.53 2.21
C ALA A 73 16.26 7.67 2.02
N GLN A 74 16.95 8.04 3.11
CA GLN A 74 18.04 9.03 3.06
C GLN A 74 19.33 8.45 2.49
N VAL A 75 19.53 7.14 2.63
CA VAL A 75 20.66 6.40 2.09
C VAL A 75 20.17 5.55 0.92
N PRO A 76 20.93 5.45 -0.19
CA PRO A 76 20.55 4.58 -1.32
C PRO A 76 20.30 3.13 -0.87
N MET A 77 19.20 2.57 -1.35
CA MET A 77 18.84 1.15 -1.21
C MET A 77 18.42 0.68 -2.60
N SER A 78 19.21 -0.19 -3.22
CA SER A 78 19.04 -0.61 -4.62
C SER A 78 18.84 -2.11 -4.78
N ALA A 79 19.09 -2.90 -3.74
CA ALA A 79 18.85 -4.33 -3.72
C ALA A 79 18.09 -4.75 -2.45
N PRO A 80 17.37 -5.89 -2.47
CA PRO A 80 16.72 -6.43 -1.28
C PRO A 80 17.67 -6.61 -0.08
N ALA A 81 18.95 -6.90 -0.33
CA ALA A 81 19.97 -7.01 0.71
C ALA A 81 20.15 -5.72 1.54
N ASP A 82 19.94 -4.55 0.93
CA ASP A 82 20.07 -3.26 1.59
C ASP A 82 18.96 -3.00 2.62
N LEU A 83 17.84 -3.74 2.51
CA LEU A 83 16.70 -3.65 3.43
C LEU A 83 16.91 -4.46 4.71
N LYS A 84 17.91 -5.35 4.76
CA LYS A 84 18.12 -6.24 5.89
C LYS A 84 18.37 -5.45 7.19
N GLY A 85 17.54 -5.69 8.20
CA GLY A 85 17.57 -5.03 9.49
C GLY A 85 17.09 -3.57 9.49
N LYS A 86 16.74 -3.00 8.34
CA LYS A 86 16.28 -1.60 8.24
C LYS A 86 14.85 -1.46 8.76
N LYS A 87 14.60 -0.39 9.49
CA LYS A 87 13.28 0.00 10.00
C LYS A 87 12.52 0.72 8.90
N ILE A 88 11.64 0.02 8.20
CA ILE A 88 10.90 0.59 7.07
C ILE A 88 9.49 0.95 7.51
N ARG A 89 9.12 2.23 7.40
CA ARG A 89 7.75 2.67 7.61
C ARG A 89 6.83 2.01 6.60
N ILE A 90 5.74 1.44 7.08
CA ILE A 90 4.62 0.94 6.26
C ILE A 90 3.32 1.62 6.66
N PRO A 91 2.35 1.77 5.73
CA PRO A 91 0.97 1.98 6.16
C PRO A 91 0.50 0.78 7.00
N ASP A 92 -0.50 1.00 7.83
CA ASP A 92 -1.10 -0.07 8.65
C ASP A 92 -1.94 -1.01 7.76
N ALA A 93 -1.26 -1.87 7.01
CA ALA A 93 -1.85 -2.78 6.04
C ALA A 93 -1.06 -4.10 6.02
N PRO A 94 -1.70 -5.26 6.31
CA PRO A 94 -1.02 -6.54 6.48
C PRO A 94 -0.09 -6.98 5.34
N PRO A 95 -0.44 -6.81 4.04
CA PRO A 95 0.42 -7.27 2.94
C PRO A 95 1.84 -6.67 2.99
N TRP A 96 1.97 -5.40 3.39
CA TRP A 96 3.28 -4.74 3.48
C TRP A 96 4.11 -5.25 4.66
N ALA A 97 3.47 -5.56 5.78
CA ALA A 97 4.16 -6.14 6.93
C ALA A 97 4.77 -7.50 6.58
N VAL A 98 4.02 -8.34 5.85
CA VAL A 98 4.52 -9.64 5.37
C VAL A 98 5.71 -9.46 4.43
N PHE A 99 5.57 -8.57 3.45
CA PHE A 99 6.63 -8.30 2.47
C PHE A 99 7.96 -7.88 3.09
N PHE A 100 7.94 -6.83 3.91
CA PHE A 100 9.16 -6.28 4.47
C PHE A 100 9.83 -7.24 5.45
N LYS A 101 9.05 -8.05 6.17
CA LYS A 101 9.61 -9.18 6.96
C LYS A 101 10.28 -10.22 6.06
N ALA A 102 9.66 -10.58 4.94
CA ALA A 102 10.18 -11.61 4.03
C ALA A 102 11.54 -11.22 3.40
N VAL A 103 11.76 -9.92 3.15
CA VAL A 103 13.05 -9.41 2.66
C VAL A 103 14.05 -9.06 3.78
N GLY A 104 13.74 -9.43 5.03
CA GLY A 104 14.63 -9.27 6.18
C GLY A 104 14.65 -7.88 6.80
N ALA A 105 13.72 -7.00 6.45
CA ALA A 105 13.55 -5.68 7.05
C ALA A 105 12.66 -5.75 8.31
N ASN A 106 12.64 -4.64 9.05
CA ASN A 106 11.81 -4.42 10.23
C ASN A 106 10.68 -3.44 9.87
N PRO A 107 9.47 -3.90 9.47
CA PRO A 107 8.38 -2.98 9.17
C PRO A 107 7.87 -2.27 10.43
N VAL A 108 7.67 -0.95 10.32
CA VAL A 108 7.17 -0.08 11.38
C VAL A 108 5.84 0.55 10.93
N PRO A 109 4.68 0.10 11.43
CA PRO A 109 3.40 0.76 11.19
C PRO A 109 3.42 2.18 11.76
N MET A 110 3.17 3.18 10.91
CA MET A 110 3.21 4.59 11.31
C MET A 110 2.33 5.45 10.40
N ALA A 111 1.66 6.45 10.96
CA ALA A 111 0.82 7.36 10.19
C ALA A 111 1.68 8.18 9.21
N LEU A 112 1.12 8.55 8.04
CA LEU A 112 1.89 9.29 7.03
C LEU A 112 2.38 10.64 7.57
N GLY A 113 1.59 11.31 8.42
CA GLY A 113 1.94 12.59 9.03
C GLY A 113 3.14 12.54 9.98
N GLU A 114 3.47 11.36 10.52
CA GLU A 114 4.60 11.16 11.43
C GLU A 114 5.90 10.84 10.69
N LEU A 115 5.81 10.56 9.39
CA LEU A 115 6.91 10.06 8.56
C LEU A 115 8.16 10.96 8.65
N TYR A 116 7.98 12.27 8.45
CA TYR A 116 9.09 13.21 8.39
C TYR A 116 9.86 13.27 9.71
N LEU A 117 9.13 13.35 10.82
CA LEU A 117 9.71 13.37 12.15
C LEU A 117 10.38 12.03 12.47
N GLY A 118 9.73 10.91 12.12
CA GLY A 118 10.27 9.56 12.29
C GLY A 118 11.59 9.35 11.54
N MET A 119 11.70 9.86 10.31
CA MET A 119 12.97 9.83 9.57
C MET A 119 14.03 10.74 10.22
N ARG A 120 13.67 11.98 10.59
CA ARG A 120 14.63 12.91 11.22
C ARG A 120 15.18 12.43 12.56
N GLN A 121 14.37 11.75 13.35
CA GLN A 121 14.76 11.21 14.66
C GLN A 121 15.45 9.84 14.57
N GLY A 122 15.60 9.28 13.37
CA GLY A 122 16.20 7.95 13.17
C GLY A 122 15.35 6.81 13.71
N LEU A 123 14.04 7.04 13.94
CA LEU A 123 13.10 5.98 14.32
C LEU A 123 12.90 4.99 13.17
N ILE A 124 12.95 5.49 11.93
CA ILE A 124 12.85 4.72 10.69
C ILE A 124 14.01 5.07 9.75
N ASP A 125 14.46 4.08 8.98
CA ASP A 125 15.54 4.20 7.99
C ASP A 125 15.00 4.55 6.58
N GLY A 126 13.71 4.36 6.36
CA GLY A 126 13.04 4.64 5.11
C GLY A 126 11.54 4.36 5.19
N ALA A 127 10.84 4.52 4.08
CA ALA A 127 9.39 4.36 3.99
C ALA A 127 8.94 3.73 2.68
N ASN A 128 7.94 2.87 2.77
CA ASN A 128 7.21 2.32 1.64
C ASN A 128 6.09 3.28 1.22
N LEU A 129 6.20 3.86 0.03
CA LEU A 129 5.29 4.91 -0.45
C LEU A 129 5.04 4.77 -1.96
N PRO A 130 3.83 5.09 -2.45
CA PRO A 130 3.61 5.33 -3.86
C PRO A 130 4.49 6.48 -4.35
N LEU A 131 5.05 6.38 -5.56
CA LEU A 131 5.93 7.41 -6.13
C LEU A 131 5.28 8.81 -6.12
N ALA A 132 3.99 8.90 -6.44
CA ALA A 132 3.24 10.16 -6.42
C ALA A 132 3.23 10.80 -5.02
N VAL A 133 3.09 10.00 -3.97
CA VAL A 133 3.11 10.50 -2.58
C VAL A 133 4.54 10.91 -2.20
N ALA A 134 5.55 10.12 -2.57
CA ALA A 134 6.94 10.42 -2.29
C ALA A 134 7.38 11.79 -2.83
N GLN A 135 6.81 12.25 -3.94
CA GLN A 135 7.10 13.57 -4.52
C GLN A 135 6.50 14.72 -3.70
N LEU A 136 5.36 14.51 -3.03
CA LEU A 136 4.70 15.56 -2.24
C LEU A 136 5.44 15.87 -0.92
N ILE A 137 6.19 14.91 -0.39
CA ILE A 137 6.91 15.00 0.90
C ILE A 137 8.35 15.51 0.73
N LYS A 138 8.77 15.87 -0.49
CA LYS A 138 10.11 16.39 -0.79
C LYS A 138 10.28 17.88 -0.50
N ASN A 139 9.22 18.59 -0.12
CA ASN A 139 9.24 20.02 0.18
C ASN A 139 9.48 20.30 1.67
#